data_AF-A0A0S4SWY5-F1
#
_entry.id   AF-A0A0S4SWY5-F1
#
_cell.length_a   1.000
_cell.length_b   1.000
_cell.length_c   1.000
_cell.angle_alpha   90.00
_cell.angle_beta   90.00
_cell.angle_gamma   90.00
#
_symmetry.space_group_name_H-M   'P 1'
#
loop_
_entity.id
_entity.type
_entity.pdbx_description
1 polymer ?
#
loop_
_entity_poly.entity_id
_entity_poly.type
_entity_poly.pdbx_seq_one_letter_code
_entity_poly.pdbx_strand_id
1 'polypeptide(L)' 'MIYPEVHSLEESLSILKKYKDDLTKEQYDGIKSTICGHAIENMFANEKDVIDMIKIAKNEANADEIIAEYKKEWGIND' A
#
# COMPACT_ATOMS: atom_id res chain seq x y z
N MET A 1 1.55 -11.22 -10.45
CA MET A 1 1.48 -11.99 -9.20
C MET A 1 0.08 -11.80 -8.62
N ILE A 2 -0.48 -12.81 -7.95
CA ILE A 2 -1.74 -12.65 -7.21
C ILE A 2 -1.36 -12.28 -5.79
N TYR A 3 -1.83 -11.13 -5.31
CA TYR A 3 -1.65 -10.70 -3.93
C TYR A 3 -2.88 -11.11 -3.15
N PRO A 4 -2.75 -11.97 -2.11
CA PRO A 4 -3.90 -12.39 -1.31
C PRO A 4 -4.54 -11.21 -0.58
N GLU A 5 -5.86 -11.24 -0.47
CA GLU A 5 -6.60 -10.31 0.39
C GLU A 5 -6.19 -10.46 1.86
N VAL A 6 -6.29 -9.36 2.60
CA VAL A 6 -5.95 -9.28 4.01
C VAL A 6 -7.19 -8.89 4.81
N HIS A 7 -7.33 -9.42 6.02
CA HIS A 7 -8.55 -9.28 6.81
C HIS A 7 -8.33 -8.70 8.21
N SER A 8 -7.12 -8.18 8.47
CA SER A 8 -6.80 -7.54 9.74
C SER A 8 -5.71 -6.48 9.61
N LEU A 9 -5.69 -5.57 10.59
CA LEU A 9 -4.61 -4.59 10.74
C LEU A 9 -3.26 -5.28 11.01
N GLU A 10 -3.25 -6.36 11.81
CA GLU A 10 -2.02 -7.09 12.16
C GLU A 10 -1.34 -7.67 10.92
N GLU A 11 -2.12 -8.29 10.02
CA GLU A 11 -1.61 -8.81 8.76
C GLU A 11 -1.06 -7.69 7.86
N SER A 12 -1.78 -6.57 7.74
CA SER A 12 -1.34 -5.41 6.95
C SER A 12 0.00 -4.84 7.48
N LEU A 13 0.13 -4.72 8.81
CA LEU A 13 1.36 -4.24 9.45
C LEU A 13 2.50 -5.26 9.35
N SER A 14 2.19 -6.56 9.37
CA SER A 14 3.17 -7.62 9.16
C SER A 14 3.80 -7.54 7.77
N ILE A 15 3.00 -7.22 6.75
CA ILE A 15 3.49 -6.97 5.38
C ILE A 15 4.42 -5.76 5.35
N LEU A 16 4.00 -4.61 5.89
CA LEU A 16 4.85 -3.41 5.94
C LEU A 16 6.19 -3.67 6.66
N LYS A 17 6.15 -4.47 7.73
CA LYS A 17 7.35 -4.84 8.50
C LYS A 17 8.41 -5.56 7.65
N LYS A 18 8.01 -6.32 6.61
CA LYS A 18 8.97 -6.98 5.68
C LYS A 18 9.88 -5.99 4.95
N TYR A 19 9.40 -4.77 4.73
CA TYR A 19 10.10 -3.71 3.98
C TYR A 19 10.78 -2.68 4.89
N LYS A 20 10.78 -2.89 6.21
CA LYS A 20 11.25 -1.90 7.19
C LYS A 20 12.69 -1.45 6.94
N ASP A 21 13.56 -2.38 6.53
CA ASP A 21 14.98 -2.09 6.34
C ASP A 21 15.26 -1.31 5.04
N ASP A 22 14.30 -1.27 4.10
CA ASP A 22 14.37 -0.54 2.84
C ASP A 22 13.80 0.89 2.91
N LEU A 23 13.27 1.28 4.08
CA LEU A 23 12.55 2.53 4.29
C LEU A 23 13.24 3.40 5.33
N THR A 24 13.20 4.72 5.12
CA THR A 24 13.50 5.65 6.21
C THR A 24 12.42 5.54 7.29
N LYS A 25 12.77 5.96 8.52
CA LYS A 25 11.79 6.00 9.61
C LYS A 25 10.54 6.82 9.24
N GLU A 26 10.73 7.95 8.55
CA GLU A 26 9.63 8.82 8.14
C GLU A 26 8.71 8.15 7.11
N GLN A 27 9.28 7.47 6.11
CA GLN A 27 8.50 6.72 5.12
C GLN A 27 7.71 5.59 5.79
N TYR A 28 8.37 4.81 6.65
CA TYR A 28 7.73 3.71 7.38
C TYR A 28 6.59 4.20 8.28
N ASP A 29 6.84 5.24 9.08
CA ASP A 29 5.84 5.79 10.00
C ASP A 29 4.67 6.42 9.25
N GLY A 30 4.92 7.08 8.11
CA GLY A 30 3.88 7.61 7.23
C GLY A 30 2.97 6.52 6.68
N ILE A 31 3.54 5.46 6.09
CA ILE A 31 2.77 4.33 5.55
C ILE A 31 2.00 3.61 6.67
N LYS A 32 2.65 3.39 7.82
CA LYS A 32 2.01 2.80 8.99
C LYS A 32 0.79 3.62 9.44
N SER A 33 0.92 4.95 9.47
CA SER A 33 -0.18 5.85 9.84
C SER A 33 -1.37 5.70 8.88
N THR A 34 -1.11 5.64 7.57
CA THR A 34 -2.15 5.41 6.55
C THR A 34 -2.84 4.06 6.73
N ILE A 35 -2.10 2.97 6.92
CA ILE A 35 -2.66 1.63 7.16
C ILE A 35 -3.54 1.61 8.42
N CYS A 36 -3.07 2.20 9.52
CA CYS A 36 -3.84 2.28 10.75
C CYS A 36 -5.12 3.12 10.58
N GLY A 37 -5.04 4.23 9.83
CA GLY A 37 -6.19 5.08 9.54
C GLY A 37 -7.28 4.33 8.78
N HIS A 38 -6.92 3.65 7.68
CA HIS A 38 -7.86 2.84 6.90
C HIS A 38 -8.46 1.66 7.69
N ALA A 39 -7.69 1.07 8.61
CA ALA A 39 -8.19 -0.04 9.43
C ALA A 39 -9.35 0.37 10.37
N ILE A 40 -9.48 1.66 10.72
CA ILE A 40 -10.65 2.17 11.47
C ILE A 40 -11.95 1.95 10.67
N GLU A 41 -11.85 1.98 9.34
CA GLU A 41 -12.95 1.79 8.40
C GLU A 41 -13.07 0.33 7.91
N ASN A 42 -12.42 -0.63 8.58
CA ASN A 42 -12.32 -2.04 8.16
C ASN A 42 -11.70 -2.24 6.77
N MET A 43 -10.81 -1.34 6.35
CA MET A 43 -10.02 -1.46 5.13
C MET A 43 -8.61 -1.92 5.48
N PHE A 44 -8.17 -3.04 4.89
CA PHE A 44 -6.89 -3.67 5.21
C PHE A 44 -6.02 -3.73 3.95
N ALA A 45 -4.74 -3.36 4.10
CA ALA A 45 -3.81 -3.25 2.98
C ALA A 45 -3.15 -4.60 2.71
N ASN A 46 -3.34 -5.11 1.49
CA ASN A 46 -2.62 -6.28 1.02
C ASN A 46 -1.19 -5.92 0.56
N GLU A 47 -0.44 -6.90 0.07
CA GLU A 47 0.96 -6.69 -0.31
C GLU A 47 1.13 -5.78 -1.53
N LYS A 48 0.18 -5.73 -2.47
CA LYS A 48 0.20 -4.76 -3.56
C LYS A 48 0.03 -3.34 -3.04
N ASP A 49 -0.95 -3.13 -2.16
CA ASP A 49 -1.24 -1.82 -1.59
C ASP A 49 -0.03 -1.26 -0.84
N VAL A 50 0.63 -2.11 -0.04
CA VAL A 50 1.85 -1.73 0.68
C VAL A 50 2.99 -1.37 -0.28
N ILE A 51 3.19 -2.16 -1.35
CA ILE A 51 4.23 -1.86 -2.36
C ILE A 51 3.94 -0.52 -3.06
N ASP A 52 2.69 -0.26 -3.43
CA ASP A 52 2.33 0.99 -4.12
C ASP A 52 2.47 2.21 -3.19
N MET A 53 2.12 2.08 -1.91
CA MET A 53 2.43 3.10 -0.89
C MET A 53 3.95 3.34 -0.74
N ILE A 54 4.76 2.28 -0.80
CA ILE A 54 6.24 2.39 -0.76
C ILE A 54 6.77 3.15 -1.97
N LYS A 55 6.31 2.83 -3.19
CA LYS A 55 6.74 3.53 -4.40
C LYS A 55 6.46 5.03 -4.30
N ILE A 56 5.28 5.40 -3.80
CA ILE A 56 4.91 6.81 -3.56
C ILE A 56 5.83 7.44 -2.52
N ALA A 57 6.05 6.79 -1.38
CA ALA A 57 6.91 7.30 -0.32
C ALA A 57 8.38 7.48 -0.75
N LYS A 58 8.84 6.70 -1.72
CA LYS A 58 10.19 6.76 -2.31
C LYS A 58 10.27 7.65 -3.55
N ASN A 59 9.15 8.29 -3.95
CA ASN A 59 9.05 9.10 -5.17
C ASN A 59 9.44 8.32 -6.44
N GLU A 60 9.18 7.01 -6.45
CA GLU A 60 9.38 6.10 -7.58
C GLU A 60 8.15 6.08 -8.51
N ALA A 61 6.98 6.42 -7.99
CA ALA A 61 5.74 6.64 -8.72
C ALA A 61 4.89 7.70 -8.00
N ASN A 62 3.95 8.31 -8.70
CA ASN A 62 2.92 9.16 -8.09
C ASN A 62 1.55 8.44 -8.03
N ALA A 63 0.61 9.02 -7.29
CA ALA A 63 -0.72 8.42 -7.09
C ALA A 63 -1.52 8.29 -8.40
N ASP A 64 -1.41 9.25 -9.32
CA ASP A 64 -2.13 9.24 -10.60
C ASP A 64 -1.65 8.09 -11.51
N GLU A 65 -0.34 7.81 -11.52
CA GLU A 65 0.24 6.67 -12.23
C GLU A 65 -0.30 5.34 -11.70
N ILE A 66 -0.33 5.18 -10.38
CA ILE A 66 -0.89 3.98 -9.73
C ILE A 66 -2.39 3.83 -10.03
N ILE A 67 -3.16 4.91 -9.94
CA ILE A 67 -4.60 4.90 -10.28
C ILE A 67 -4.83 4.52 -11.74
N ALA A 68 -4.00 5.03 -12.66
CA ALA A 68 -4.09 4.68 -14.07
C ALA A 68 -3.84 3.18 -14.33
N GLU A 69 -2.89 2.57 -13.60
CA GLU A 69 -2.66 1.12 -13.65
C GLU A 69 -3.91 0.34 -13.18
N TYR A 70 -4.50 0.72 -12.05
CA TYR A 70 -5.72 0.09 -11.53
C TYR A 70 -6.90 0.22 -12.50
N LYS A 71 -7.14 1.40 -13.07
CA LYS A 71 -8.19 1.61 -14.07
C LYS A 71 -8.01 0.68 -15.26
N LYS A 72 -6.78 0.55 -15.77
CA LYS A 72 -6.45 -0.34 -16.87
C LYS A 72 -6.70 -1.81 -16.52
N GLU A 73 -6.31 -2.26 -15.33
CA GLU A 73 -6.56 -3.62 -14.85
C GLU A 73 -8.05 -3.94 -14.73
N TRP A 74 -8.86 -2.96 -14.33
CA TRP A 74 -10.33 -3.09 -14.24
C TRP A 74 -11.06 -2.88 -15.57
N GLY A 75 -10.34 -2.59 -16.65
CA GLY A 75 -10.94 -2.33 -17.97
C GLY A 75 -11.70 -1.01 -18.06
N ILE A 76 -11.43 -0.07 -17.14
CA ILE A 76 -11.97 1.29 -17.19
C ILE A 76 -11.06 2.10 -18.12
N ASN A 77 -11.55 2.39 -19.31
CA ASN A 77 -10.92 3.33 -20.23
C ASN A 77 -11.64 4.69 -20.08
N ASP A 78 -10.90 5.74 -19.73
CA ASP A 78 -11.40 7.12 -19.72
C ASP A 78 -11.80 7.59 -21.14
#